data_AF-A0A7Y2H5P8-F1
#
_entry.id   AF-A0A7Y2H5P8-F1
#
_cell.length_a   1.000
_cell.length_b   1.000
_cell.length_c   1.000
_cell.angle_alpha   90.00
_cell.angle_beta   90.00
_cell.angle_gamma   90.00
#
_symmetry.space_group_name_H-M   'P 1'
#
loop_
_entity.id
_entity.type
_entity.pdbx_description
1 polymer ?
#
loop_
_entity_poly.entity_id
_entity_poly.type
_entity_poly.pdbx_seq_one_letter_code
_entity_poly.pdbx_strand_id
1 'polypeptide(L)' 'MSKPGLLHNDTVVLLDQPYKDKETTEQLETIKSDSRVTVSIDMFHCCAIFFRQEQAREHFKIRI' A
#
# COMPACT_ATOMS: atom_id res chain seq x y z
N MET A 1 -16.64 -20.56 12.36
CA MET A 1 -16.09 -19.82 11.21
C MET A 1 -15.04 -18.85 11.75
N SER A 2 -13.76 -19.08 11.45
CA SER A 2 -12.66 -18.17 11.83
C SER A 2 -12.91 -16.81 11.18
N LYS A 3 -12.77 -15.72 11.96
CA LYS A 3 -12.78 -14.35 11.41
C LYS A 3 -11.74 -14.29 10.29
N PRO A 4 -12.09 -13.82 9.07
CA PRO A 4 -11.06 -13.53 8.08
C PRO A 4 -10.08 -12.52 8.70
N GLY A 5 -8.78 -12.75 8.51
CA GLY A 5 -7.78 -11.79 8.92
C GLY A 5 -8.07 -10.42 8.29
N LEU A 6 -7.76 -9.34 9.00
CA LEU A 6 -8.02 -7.95 8.56
C LEU A 6 -7.39 -7.62 7.20
N LEU A 7 -6.30 -8.31 6.82
CA LEU A 7 -5.68 -8.22 5.49
C LEU A 7 -5.96 -9.50 4.69
N HIS A 8 -6.58 -9.34 3.54
CA HIS A 8 -6.85 -10.40 2.55
C HIS A 8 -6.70 -9.84 1.12
N ASN A 9 -6.88 -10.70 0.12
CA ASN A 9 -6.65 -10.42 -1.31
C ASN A 9 -7.57 -9.37 -1.96
N ASP A 10 -8.51 -8.80 -1.19
CA ASP A 10 -9.37 -7.71 -1.66
C ASP A 10 -9.27 -6.49 -0.75
N THR A 11 -8.23 -6.43 0.09
CA THR A 11 -8.01 -5.32 0.98
C THR A 11 -7.29 -4.18 0.27
N VAL A 12 -7.79 -2.97 0.48
CA VAL A 12 -7.09 -1.73 0.18
C VAL A 12 -6.75 -1.04 1.49
N VAL A 13 -5.49 -0.64 1.66
CA VAL A 13 -5.03 0.15 2.79
C VAL A 13 -4.74 1.56 2.31
N LEU A 14 -5.27 2.56 3.01
CA LEU A 14 -4.94 3.97 2.78
C LEU A 14 -4.00 4.42 3.89
N LEU A 15 -2.77 4.76 3.52
CA LEU A 15 -1.77 5.32 4.43
C LEU A 15 -1.83 6.84 4.36
N ASP A 16 -2.06 7.48 5.50
CA ASP A 16 -2.04 8.93 5.62
C ASP A 16 -0.62 9.44 5.90
N GLN A 17 -0.31 10.62 5.37
CA GLN A 17 0.96 11.32 5.56
C GLN A 17 2.22 10.43 5.42
N PRO A 18 2.40 9.69 4.29
CA PRO A 18 3.52 8.76 4.13
C PRO A 18 4.89 9.44 4.20
N TYR A 19 4.96 10.75 3.91
CA TYR A 19 6.17 11.55 3.92
C TYR A 19 6.28 12.51 5.10
N LYS A 20 5.56 12.25 6.20
CA LYS A 20 5.63 13.08 7.41
C LYS A 20 7.04 13.19 7.96
N ASP A 21 7.75 12.08 8.01
CA ASP A 21 9.12 12.00 8.46
C ASP A 21 9.85 10.81 7.80
N LYS A 22 11.13 10.63 8.18
CA LYS A 22 11.97 9.58 7.62
C LYS A 22 11.42 8.17 7.96
N GLU A 23 10.88 8.00 9.15
CA GLU A 23 10.36 6.71 9.62
C GLU A 23 9.11 6.31 8.83
N THR A 24 8.15 7.23 8.66
CA THR A 24 6.94 6.94 7.86
C THR A 24 7.28 6.63 6.41
N THR A 25 8.30 7.30 5.86
CA THR A 25 8.77 7.08 4.49
C THR A 25 9.40 5.68 4.34
N GLU A 26 10.24 5.26 5.29
CA GLU A 26 10.84 3.92 5.30
C GLU A 26 9.79 2.81 5.51
N GLN A 27 8.76 3.07 6.32
CA GLN A 27 7.63 2.17 6.49
C GLN A 27 6.84 2.01 5.19
N LEU A 28 6.59 3.09 4.45
CA LEU A 28 5.93 3.02 3.14
C LEU A 28 6.73 2.13 2.17
N GLU A 29 8.04 2.33 2.06
CA GLU A 29 8.88 1.51 1.16
C GLU A 29 8.92 0.04 1.60
N THR A 30 8.93 -0.21 2.92
CA THR A 30 8.82 -1.56 3.48
C THR A 30 7.49 -2.21 3.09
N ILE A 31 6.37 -1.50 3.22
CA ILE A 31 5.04 -2.01 2.84
C ILE A 31 4.96 -2.28 1.34
N LYS A 32 5.47 -1.36 0.50
CA LYS A 32 5.51 -1.56 -0.96
C LYS A 32 6.35 -2.77 -1.35
N SER A 33 7.39 -3.11 -0.58
CA SER A 33 8.23 -4.28 -0.84
C SER A 33 7.58 -5.63 -0.49
N ASP A 34 6.47 -5.64 0.26
CA ASP A 34 5.73 -6.86 0.58
C ASP A 34 5.25 -7.55 -0.73
N SER A 35 5.42 -8.86 -0.81
CA SER A 35 5.08 -9.65 -2.00
C SER A 35 3.57 -9.74 -2.24
N ARG A 36 2.75 -9.48 -1.21
CA ARG A 36 1.29 -9.47 -1.30
C ARG A 36 0.75 -8.15 -1.83
N VAL A 37 1.57 -7.09 -1.80
CA VAL A 37 1.23 -5.81 -2.42
C VAL A 37 1.52 -5.90 -3.90
N THR A 38 0.48 -5.73 -4.71
CA THR A 38 0.59 -5.74 -6.16
C THR A 38 0.56 -4.34 -6.72
N VAL A 39 -0.37 -3.50 -6.27
CA VAL A 39 -0.46 -2.11 -6.73
C VAL A 39 -0.27 -1.13 -5.58
N SER A 40 0.51 -0.08 -5.81
CA SER A 40 0.50 1.11 -4.94
C SER A 40 0.25 2.38 -5.74
N ILE A 41 -0.55 3.30 -5.21
CA ILE A 41 -0.76 4.63 -5.80
C ILE A 41 -0.32 5.67 -4.77
N ASP A 42 0.88 6.23 -4.98
CA ASP A 42 1.42 7.31 -4.19
C ASP A 42 0.87 8.65 -4.71
N MET A 43 0.13 9.37 -3.86
CA MET A 43 -0.51 10.66 -4.15
C MET A 43 0.14 11.81 -3.36
N PHE A 44 1.36 11.63 -2.86
CA PHE A 44 2.10 12.55 -1.98
C PHE A 44 1.48 12.74 -0.58
N HIS A 45 0.21 13.13 -0.48
CA HIS A 45 -0.46 13.31 0.81
C HIS A 45 -0.90 11.99 1.45
N CYS A 46 -1.18 10.99 0.61
CA CYS A 46 -1.55 9.65 1.04
C CYS A 46 -1.05 8.62 0.03
N CYS A 47 -1.07 7.35 0.42
CA CYS A 47 -0.75 6.23 -0.46
C CYS A 47 -1.81 5.13 -0.34
N ALA A 48 -2.39 4.72 -1.47
CA ALA A 48 -3.28 3.58 -1.54
C ALA A 48 -2.48 2.31 -1.87
N ILE A 49 -2.60 1.28 -1.04
CA ILE A 49 -1.90 0.00 -1.16
C ILE A 49 -2.93 -1.10 -1.40
N PHE A 50 -2.79 -1.82 -2.50
CA PHE A 50 -3.69 -2.88 -2.92
C PHE A 50 -3.05 -4.24 -2.67
N PHE A 51 -3.74 -5.08 -1.90
CA PHE A 51 -3.39 -6.48 -1.72
C PHE A 51 -4.25 -7.31 -2.66
N ARG A 52 -3.82 -7.53 -3.92
CA ARG A 52 -4.60 -8.27 -4.92
C ARG A 52 -3.71 -9.01 -5.91
N GLN A 53 -3.54 -10.31 -5.72
CA GLN A 53 -2.56 -11.14 -6.45
C GLN A 53 -2.89 -11.30 -7.95
N GLU A 54 -4.13 -11.05 -8.37
CA GLU A 54 -4.56 -11.14 -9.77
C GLU A 54 -4.11 -9.94 -10.62
N GLN A 55 -3.69 -8.83 -9.98
CA GLN A 55 -3.20 -7.66 -10.69
C GLN A 55 -1.69 -7.76 -10.92
N ALA A 56 -1.23 -7.25 -12.07
CA ALA A 56 0.19 -7.07 -12.32
C ALA A 56 0.81 -6.15 -11.25
N ARG A 57 2.07 -6.40 -10.90
CA ARG A 57 2.76 -5.61 -9.89
C ARG A 57 3.18 -4.25 -10.47
N GLU A 58 2.57 -3.17 -9.99
CA GLU A 58 2.76 -1.81 -10.50
C GLU A 58 2.71 -0.76 -9.38
N HIS A 59 3.69 0.16 -9.36
CA HIS A 59 3.75 1.22 -8.35
C HIS A 59 3.66 2.59 -9.06
N PHE A 60 2.51 3.25 -8.93
CA PHE A 60 2.25 4.55 -9.53
C PHE A 60 2.61 5.68 -8.57
N LYS A 61 3.09 6.78 -9.13
CA LYS A 61 3.27 8.06 -8.43
C LYS A 61 2.52 9.15 -9.19
N ILE A 62 1.51 9.72 -8.55
CA ILE A 62 0.68 10.78 -9.09
C ILE A 62 1.07 12.09 -8.39
N ARG A 63 1.29 13.14 -9.17
CA ARG A 63 1.40 14.51 -8.67
C ARG A 63 0.08 15.21 -8.94
N ILE A 64 -0.59 15.64 -7.88
CA ILE A 64 -1.85 16.39 -7.92
C ILE A 64 -1.53 17.86 -7.63
#